data_AF-A0A5G2QKT6-F1
#
_entry.id   AF-A0A5G2QKT6-F1
#
_cell.length_a   1.000
_cell.length_b   1.000
_cell.length_c   1.000
_cell.angle_alpha   90.00
_cell.angle_beta   90.00
_cell.angle_gamma   90.00
#
_symmetry.space_group_name_H-M   'P 1'
#
loop_
_entity.id
_entity.type
_entity.pdbx_description
1 polymer ?
#
loop_
_entity_poly.entity_id
_entity_poly.type
_entity_poly.pdbx_seq_one_letter_code
_entity_poly.pdbx_strand_id
1 'polypeptide(L)'
;MELFYTPASKLDTFVAKCLHPHKECKEEVLEAVRTVKKFLWQQCFPGKNVQVLEVGSFGNGTVLRDSTEVELVAFLSCFRSFRETEDLDNMLDQLSKTLCSCQGLLAFDLKDVWLVEEVFRAIAFTIWTKNLEGPITFTIMPAYRDLVPHGGPSAEVYVDLIEARKPPGNFSPSFAKLQRSFVKHRPAKLKSLLRLVKHWYLKAYHPGSG
;
A
#
# COMPACT_ATOMS: atom_id res chain seq x y z
N MET A 1 27.14 -4.89 4.31
CA MET A 1 27.57 -4.46 2.96
C MET A 1 26.77 -3.23 2.63
N GLU A 2 27.41 -2.21 2.04
CA GLU A 2 26.76 -0.98 1.60
C GLU A 2 26.78 -0.90 0.07
N LEU A 3 25.73 -0.30 -0.51
CA LEU A 3 25.54 -0.31 -1.96
C LEU A 3 26.70 0.36 -2.70
N PHE A 4 27.11 1.57 -2.28
CA PHE A 4 28.14 2.35 -2.99
C PHE A 4 29.54 1.74 -2.94
N TYR A 5 29.80 0.85 -1.98
CA TYR A 5 31.06 0.11 -1.85
C TYR A 5 30.99 -1.31 -2.44
N THR A 6 29.87 -1.69 -3.04
CA THR A 6 29.69 -3.01 -3.66
C THR A 6 30.08 -2.94 -5.15
N PRO A 7 31.09 -3.70 -5.61
CA PRO A 7 31.44 -3.78 -7.03
C PRO A 7 30.27 -4.27 -7.89
N ALA A 8 30.19 -3.83 -9.14
CA ALA A 8 29.11 -4.21 -10.07
C ALA A 8 28.93 -5.75 -10.17
N SER A 9 30.03 -6.51 -10.17
CA SER A 9 30.02 -7.98 -10.22
C SER A 9 29.42 -8.66 -8.98
N LYS A 10 29.26 -7.93 -7.86
CA LYS A 10 28.71 -8.44 -6.59
C LYS A 10 27.30 -7.95 -6.29
N LEU A 11 26.67 -7.18 -7.19
CA LEU A 11 25.32 -6.62 -6.95
C LEU A 11 24.26 -7.70 -6.73
N ASP A 12 24.35 -8.85 -7.42
CA ASP A 12 23.43 -9.96 -7.17
C ASP A 12 23.56 -10.54 -5.77
N THR A 13 24.80 -10.70 -5.30
CA THR A 13 25.07 -11.14 -3.93
C THR A 13 24.57 -10.13 -2.91
N PHE A 14 24.74 -8.83 -3.18
CA PHE A 14 24.19 -7.76 -2.35
C PHE A 14 22.66 -7.82 -2.28
N VAL A 15 21.97 -7.96 -3.41
CA VAL A 15 20.50 -8.08 -3.43
C VAL A 15 20.05 -9.30 -2.64
N ALA A 16 20.68 -10.46 -2.85
CA ALA A 16 20.36 -11.69 -2.13
C ALA A 16 20.57 -11.56 -0.61
N LYS A 17 21.72 -11.00 -0.20
CA LYS A 17 22.15 -10.97 1.21
C LYS A 17 21.74 -9.73 1.99
N CYS A 18 21.29 -8.66 1.35
CA CYS A 18 20.98 -7.39 2.02
C CYS A 18 19.58 -6.87 1.74
N LEU A 19 18.95 -7.20 0.60
CA LEU A 19 17.68 -6.58 0.20
C LEU A 19 16.46 -7.50 0.32
N HIS A 20 16.65 -8.82 0.40
CA HIS A 20 15.52 -9.73 0.57
C HIS A 20 14.97 -9.67 2.01
N PRO A 21 13.63 -9.73 2.17
CA PRO A 21 12.98 -9.80 3.48
C PRO A 21 13.34 -11.08 4.21
N HIS A 22 13.51 -10.96 5.53
CA HIS A 22 13.55 -12.12 6.41
C HIS A 22 12.19 -12.82 6.44
N LYS A 23 12.20 -14.15 6.45
CA LYS A 23 10.97 -14.95 6.37
C LYS A 23 10.03 -14.69 7.55
N GLU A 24 10.59 -14.59 8.76
CA GLU A 24 9.85 -14.35 10.01
C GLU A 24 9.15 -12.99 10.02
N CYS A 25 9.88 -11.91 9.71
CA CYS A 25 9.32 -10.56 9.59
C CYS A 25 8.16 -10.52 8.57
N LYS A 26 8.30 -11.24 7.45
CA LYS A 26 7.23 -11.32 6.44
C LYS A 26 5.95 -11.99 6.98
N GLU A 27 6.06 -13.04 7.79
CA GLU A 27 4.89 -13.76 8.32
C GLU A 27 4.08 -12.91 9.30
N GLU A 28 4.76 -12.15 10.15
CA GLU A 28 4.14 -11.25 11.13
C GLU A 28 3.42 -10.08 10.46
N VAL A 29 4.06 -9.44 9.46
CA VAL A 29 3.42 -8.38 8.66
C VAL A 29 2.19 -8.92 7.93
N LEU A 30 2.26 -10.15 7.38
CA LEU A 30 1.11 -10.77 6.74
C LEU A 30 -0.05 -11.02 7.70
N GLU A 31 0.22 -11.33 8.96
CA GLU A 31 -0.84 -11.50 9.96
C GLU A 31 -1.51 -10.18 10.34
N ALA A 32 -0.72 -9.14 10.52
CA ALA A 32 -1.25 -7.78 10.67
C ALA A 32 -2.14 -7.37 9.48
N VAL A 33 -1.68 -7.63 8.24
CA VAL A 33 -2.46 -7.38 7.01
C VAL A 33 -3.78 -8.13 7.02
N ARG A 34 -3.80 -9.40 7.42
CA ARG A 34 -5.05 -10.19 7.52
C ARG A 34 -6.01 -9.58 8.53
N THR A 35 -5.51 -9.14 9.68
CA THR A 35 -6.32 -8.49 10.72
C THR A 35 -6.94 -7.19 10.21
N VAL A 36 -6.15 -6.32 9.57
CA VAL A 36 -6.64 -5.06 8.98
C VAL A 36 -7.68 -5.32 7.89
N LYS A 37 -7.44 -6.30 7.00
CA LYS A 37 -8.41 -6.68 5.96
C LYS A 37 -9.73 -7.19 6.53
N LYS A 38 -9.67 -8.05 7.55
CA LYS A 38 -10.86 -8.56 8.24
C LYS A 38 -11.64 -7.42 8.89
N PHE A 39 -10.94 -6.49 9.54
CA PHE A 39 -11.54 -5.30 10.14
C PHE A 39 -12.25 -4.42 9.10
N LEU A 40 -11.59 -4.09 8.00
CA LEU A 40 -12.17 -3.29 6.91
C LEU A 40 -13.45 -3.92 6.35
N TRP A 41 -13.46 -5.24 6.19
CA TRP A 41 -14.61 -5.97 5.68
C TRP A 41 -15.77 -6.06 6.68
N GLN A 42 -15.49 -6.25 7.98
CA GLN A 42 -16.52 -6.52 8.98
C GLN A 42 -17.09 -5.27 9.66
N GLN A 43 -16.26 -4.26 9.92
CA GLN A 43 -16.61 -3.16 10.84
C GLN A 43 -16.74 -1.80 10.15
N CYS A 44 -15.88 -1.49 9.17
CA CYS A 44 -15.93 -0.17 8.51
C CYS A 44 -17.04 -0.05 7.47
N PHE A 45 -17.39 -1.14 6.80
CA PHE A 45 -18.31 -1.11 5.67
C PHE A 45 -19.35 -2.24 5.75
N PRO A 46 -20.07 -2.40 6.87
CA PRO A 46 -21.04 -3.48 7.04
C PRO A 46 -22.12 -3.42 5.94
N GLY A 47 -22.34 -4.54 5.26
CA GLY A 47 -23.32 -4.67 4.17
C GLY A 47 -22.88 -4.07 2.82
N LYS A 48 -21.67 -3.51 2.71
CA LYS A 48 -21.09 -3.05 1.45
C LYS A 48 -20.09 -4.08 0.92
N ASN A 49 -20.06 -4.27 -0.40
CA ASN A 49 -19.03 -5.09 -1.05
C ASN A 49 -17.72 -4.30 -1.09
N VAL A 50 -16.83 -4.59 -0.14
CA VAL A 50 -15.49 -4.00 -0.08
C VAL A 50 -14.45 -5.03 -0.49
N GLN A 51 -13.69 -4.70 -1.54
CA GLN A 51 -12.54 -5.47 -1.94
C GLN A 51 -11.28 -4.75 -1.49
N VAL A 52 -10.46 -5.41 -0.67
CA VAL A 52 -9.18 -4.86 -0.21
C VAL A 52 -8.02 -5.49 -0.98
N LEU A 53 -7.16 -4.66 -1.54
CA LEU A 53 -6.02 -5.05 -2.35
C LEU A 53 -4.72 -4.62 -1.68
N GLU A 54 -3.79 -5.56 -1.47
CA GLU A 54 -2.40 -5.20 -1.17
C GLU A 54 -1.74 -4.64 -2.42
N VAL A 55 -1.16 -3.44 -2.29
CA VAL A 55 -0.47 -2.70 -3.34
C VAL A 55 0.96 -2.39 -2.89
N GLY A 56 1.63 -1.48 -3.60
CA GLY A 56 2.99 -1.08 -3.25
C GLY A 56 3.98 -2.25 -3.22
N SER A 57 4.96 -2.16 -2.32
CA SER A 57 6.05 -3.12 -2.19
C SER A 57 5.60 -4.55 -1.94
N PHE A 58 4.65 -4.73 -1.02
CA PHE A 58 4.09 -6.03 -0.64
C PHE A 58 3.25 -6.62 -1.77
N GLY A 59 2.35 -5.82 -2.37
CA GLY A 59 1.50 -6.25 -3.48
C GLY A 59 2.27 -6.62 -4.76
N ASN A 60 3.38 -5.94 -5.03
CA ASN A 60 4.20 -6.13 -6.24
C ASN A 60 5.26 -7.24 -6.09
N GLY A 61 5.54 -7.68 -4.86
CA GLY A 61 6.62 -8.62 -4.58
C GLY A 61 8.00 -7.99 -4.74
N THR A 62 8.13 -6.71 -4.38
CA THR A 62 9.37 -5.91 -4.41
C THR A 62 9.67 -5.30 -3.03
N VAL A 63 9.25 -5.99 -1.96
CA VAL A 63 9.53 -5.61 -0.57
C VAL A 63 11.04 -5.70 -0.31
N LEU A 64 11.56 -4.70 0.40
CA LEU A 64 12.93 -4.66 0.92
C LEU A 64 12.98 -5.32 2.30
N ARG A 65 14.19 -5.56 2.80
CA ARG A 65 14.41 -6.27 4.06
C ARG A 65 13.68 -5.65 5.25
N ASP A 66 13.92 -4.36 5.48
CA ASP A 66 13.48 -3.64 6.66
C ASP A 66 12.22 -2.79 6.36
N SER A 67 11.49 -3.15 5.30
CA SER A 67 10.31 -2.41 4.87
C SER A 67 9.12 -2.78 5.75
N THR A 68 8.70 -1.83 6.57
CA THR A 68 7.54 -1.95 7.46
C THR A 68 6.34 -1.15 6.96
N GLU A 69 6.33 -0.75 5.69
CA GLU A 69 5.26 0.01 5.06
C GLU A 69 4.32 -0.90 4.25
N VAL A 70 3.06 -0.92 4.65
CA VAL A 70 2.01 -1.70 4.03
C VAL A 70 0.97 -0.77 3.43
N GLU A 71 0.80 -0.87 2.11
CA GLU A 71 -0.19 -0.10 1.38
C GLU A 71 -1.38 -0.99 0.98
N LEU A 72 -2.58 -0.55 1.32
CA LEU A 72 -3.84 -1.21 1.01
C LEU A 72 -4.74 -0.27 0.21
N VAL A 73 -5.39 -0.78 -0.82
CA VAL A 73 -6.48 -0.08 -1.51
C VAL A 73 -7.80 -0.74 -1.16
N ALA A 74 -8.75 0.05 -0.67
CA ALA A 74 -10.12 -0.38 -0.39
C ALA A 74 -11.04 0.09 -1.52
N PHE A 75 -11.46 -0.84 -2.39
CA PHE A 75 -12.43 -0.57 -3.45
C PHE A 75 -13.83 -0.58 -2.87
N LEU A 76 -14.53 0.54 -2.99
CA LEU A 76 -15.82 0.76 -2.35
C LEU A 76 -16.92 0.87 -3.40
N SER A 77 -17.99 0.09 -3.23
CA SER A 77 -19.12 0.06 -4.16
C SER A 77 -20.04 1.28 -4.08
N CYS A 78 -19.86 2.17 -3.10
CA CYS A 78 -20.71 3.33 -2.90
C CYS A 78 -20.34 4.52 -3.79
N PHE A 79 -19.12 4.58 -4.33
CA PHE A 79 -18.76 5.62 -5.28
C PHE A 79 -19.24 5.25 -6.67
N ARG A 80 -19.92 6.19 -7.34
CA ARG A 80 -20.49 6.05 -8.69
C ARG A 80 -19.82 6.93 -9.73
N SER A 81 -19.06 7.96 -9.34
CA SER A 81 -18.29 8.79 -10.27
C SER A 81 -16.98 9.33 -9.70
N PHE A 82 -16.06 9.72 -10.59
CA PHE A 82 -14.84 10.47 -10.24
C PHE A 82 -15.10 11.92 -9.77
N ARG A 83 -16.37 12.32 -9.59
CA ARG A 83 -16.75 13.67 -9.14
C ARG A 83 -17.14 13.73 -7.66
N GLU A 84 -17.43 12.59 -7.05
CA GLU A 84 -17.92 12.42 -5.66
C GLU A 84 -16.80 12.54 -4.60
N THR A 85 -16.20 13.74 -4.47
CA THR A 85 -15.14 13.97 -3.47
C THR A 85 -15.64 14.23 -2.05
N GLU A 86 -16.87 14.75 -1.86
CA GLU A 86 -17.42 15.00 -0.50
C GLU A 86 -17.73 13.70 0.25
N ASP A 87 -18.11 12.65 -0.48
CA ASP A 87 -18.32 11.31 0.08
C ASP A 87 -17.02 10.64 0.53
N LEU A 88 -15.87 11.05 -0.03
CA LEU A 88 -14.56 10.55 0.33
C LEU A 88 -14.16 11.03 1.73
N ASP A 89 -14.41 12.30 2.03
CA ASP A 89 -13.97 12.96 3.26
C ASP A 89 -14.72 12.42 4.47
N ASN A 90 -16.04 12.33 4.35
CA ASN A 90 -16.91 11.72 5.36
C ASN A 90 -16.51 10.26 5.63
N MET A 91 -16.11 9.54 4.60
CA MET A 91 -15.68 8.15 4.75
C MET A 91 -14.30 8.02 5.38
N LEU A 92 -13.35 8.90 5.04
CA LEU A 92 -12.06 8.92 5.72
C LEU A 92 -12.23 9.25 7.20
N ASP A 93 -13.09 10.21 7.56
CA ASP A 93 -13.41 10.49 8.96
C ASP A 93 -14.04 9.27 9.67
N GLN A 94 -15.00 8.59 9.03
CA GLN A 94 -15.57 7.34 9.55
C GLN A 94 -14.53 6.23 9.71
N LEU A 95 -13.65 6.05 8.72
CA LEU A 95 -12.59 5.05 8.76
C LEU A 95 -11.63 5.33 9.91
N SER A 96 -11.22 6.59 10.11
CA SER A 96 -10.38 7.02 11.23
C SER A 96 -11.02 6.66 12.58
N LYS A 97 -12.28 7.07 12.80
CA LYS A 97 -13.01 6.77 14.04
C LYS A 97 -13.17 5.28 14.31
N THR A 98 -13.41 4.50 13.25
CA THR A 98 -13.59 3.05 13.36
C THR A 98 -12.26 2.36 13.66
N LEU A 99 -11.15 2.79 13.06
CA LEU A 99 -9.80 2.26 13.32
C LEU A 99 -9.44 2.41 14.80
N CYS A 100 -9.67 3.60 15.38
CA CYS A 100 -9.42 3.88 16.80
C CYS A 100 -10.24 3.01 17.77
N SER A 101 -11.34 2.43 17.30
CA SER A 101 -12.24 1.59 18.11
C SER A 101 -12.03 0.09 17.87
N CYS A 102 -11.11 -0.29 16.98
CA CYS A 102 -10.92 -1.69 16.58
C CYS A 102 -10.12 -2.49 17.63
N GLN A 103 -10.79 -3.38 18.37
CA GLN A 103 -10.13 -4.26 19.34
C GLN A 103 -8.98 -5.09 18.76
N GLY A 104 -9.11 -5.57 17.52
CA GLY A 104 -8.06 -6.33 16.85
C GLY A 104 -6.79 -5.52 16.61
N LEU A 105 -6.92 -4.24 16.25
CA LEU A 105 -5.78 -3.34 16.06
C LEU A 105 -5.24 -2.80 17.37
N LEU A 106 -6.10 -2.57 18.38
CA LEU A 106 -5.67 -2.25 19.74
C LEU A 106 -4.80 -3.37 20.35
N ALA A 107 -5.05 -4.63 19.99
CA ALA A 107 -4.19 -5.76 20.38
C ALA A 107 -2.79 -5.74 19.71
N PHE A 108 -2.63 -5.00 18.62
CA PHE A 108 -1.36 -4.69 17.97
C PHE A 108 -0.81 -3.31 18.37
N ASP A 109 -1.20 -2.79 19.55
CA ASP A 109 -0.77 -1.49 20.07
C ASP A 109 -0.82 -0.39 19.00
N LEU A 110 -2.00 -0.21 18.39
CA LEU A 110 -2.29 0.85 17.43
C LEU A 110 -1.82 2.20 17.98
N LYS A 111 -0.89 2.85 17.27
CA LYS A 111 -0.42 4.22 17.52
C LYS A 111 -0.64 5.08 16.30
N ASP A 112 -0.79 6.38 16.55
CA ASP A 112 -0.75 7.45 15.54
C ASP A 112 -1.67 7.16 14.34
N VAL A 113 -2.89 7.70 14.35
CA VAL A 113 -3.77 7.65 13.17
C VAL A 113 -3.80 9.05 12.55
N TRP A 114 -3.43 9.16 11.28
CA TRP A 114 -3.38 10.46 10.60
C TRP A 114 -3.89 10.38 9.15
N LEU A 115 -4.30 11.54 8.64
CA LEU A 115 -4.70 11.70 7.25
C LEU A 115 -3.47 12.01 6.40
N VAL A 116 -3.36 11.33 5.27
CA VAL A 116 -2.36 11.61 4.23
C VAL A 116 -3.04 12.47 3.17
N GLU A 117 -2.53 13.70 3.01
CA GLU A 117 -3.01 14.69 2.05
C GLU A 117 -1.94 14.96 0.98
N GLU A 118 -1.62 13.94 0.18
CA GLU A 118 -0.73 14.07 -0.98
C GLU A 118 -1.56 14.24 -2.26
N VAL A 119 -1.09 13.66 -3.39
CA VAL A 119 -1.82 13.66 -4.67
C VAL A 119 -3.17 12.94 -4.57
N PHE A 120 -3.29 11.98 -3.65
CA PHE A 120 -4.52 11.29 -3.29
C PHE A 120 -4.73 11.35 -1.77
N ARG A 121 -5.97 11.11 -1.32
CA ARG A 121 -6.29 11.06 0.11
C ARG A 121 -6.25 9.63 0.64
N ALA A 122 -5.63 9.42 1.79
CA ALA A 122 -5.54 8.13 2.46
C ALA A 122 -5.51 8.30 3.98
N ILE A 123 -5.78 7.22 4.72
CA ILE A 123 -5.48 7.16 6.15
C ILE A 123 -4.25 6.32 6.36
N ALA A 124 -3.33 6.84 7.17
CA ALA A 124 -2.19 6.07 7.64
C ALA A 124 -2.27 5.87 9.16
N PHE A 125 -1.70 4.75 9.61
CA PHE A 125 -1.57 4.45 11.01
C PHE A 125 -0.40 3.51 11.27
N THR A 126 0.06 3.44 12.52
CA THR A 126 1.11 2.49 12.91
C THR A 126 0.60 1.44 13.87
N ILE A 127 1.14 0.23 13.77
CA ILE A 127 0.94 -0.83 14.74
C ILE A 127 2.28 -1.41 15.17
N TRP A 128 2.32 -1.95 16.38
CA TRP A 128 3.48 -2.65 16.90
C TRP A 128 3.18 -4.13 17.04
N THR A 129 4.15 -4.94 16.68
CA THR A 129 4.04 -6.40 16.79
C THR A 129 5.14 -6.90 17.72
N LYS A 130 4.93 -8.07 18.33
CA LYS A 130 5.76 -8.50 19.46
C LYS A 130 7.20 -8.83 19.08
N ASN A 131 7.46 -9.22 17.83
CA ASN A 131 8.80 -9.67 17.42
C ASN A 131 9.49 -8.72 16.43
N LEU A 132 8.88 -7.57 16.08
CA LEU A 132 9.53 -6.55 15.27
C LEU A 132 10.10 -5.45 16.16
N GLU A 133 11.31 -5.00 15.84
CA GLU A 133 11.99 -3.92 16.58
C GLU A 133 11.39 -2.52 16.31
N GLY A 134 10.45 -2.40 15.38
CA GLY A 134 9.84 -1.12 15.00
C GLY A 134 8.42 -1.23 14.49
N PRO A 135 7.74 -0.09 14.28
CA PRO A 135 6.34 -0.05 13.89
C PRO A 135 6.14 -0.48 12.44
N ILE A 136 4.99 -1.11 12.18
CA ILE A 136 4.45 -1.31 10.84
C ILE A 136 3.53 -0.14 10.51
N THR A 137 3.88 0.61 9.49
CA THR A 137 3.04 1.71 8.97
C THR A 137 2.08 1.15 7.93
N PHE A 138 0.79 1.29 8.18
CA PHE A 138 -0.26 1.00 7.21
C PHE A 138 -0.71 2.28 6.53
N THR A 139 -1.01 2.22 5.24
CA THR A 139 -1.72 3.26 4.50
C THR A 139 -2.90 2.64 3.77
N ILE A 140 -4.11 3.12 4.05
CA ILE A 140 -5.36 2.68 3.44
C ILE A 140 -5.85 3.79 2.50
N MET A 141 -5.81 3.48 1.21
CA MET A 141 -6.30 4.33 0.14
C MET A 141 -7.70 3.89 -0.27
N PRO A 142 -8.73 4.71 -0.03
CA PRO A 142 -10.02 4.48 -0.66
C PRO A 142 -9.91 4.59 -2.18
N ALA A 143 -10.65 3.74 -2.88
CA ALA A 143 -10.72 3.77 -4.33
C ALA A 143 -12.17 3.71 -4.82
N TYR A 144 -12.39 4.40 -5.95
CA TYR A 144 -13.53 4.14 -6.82
C TYR A 144 -13.54 2.66 -7.19
N ARG A 145 -14.73 2.05 -7.30
CA ARG A 145 -15.03 0.64 -7.62
C ARG A 145 -13.94 -0.13 -8.36
N ASP A 146 -13.98 -1.46 -8.28
CA ASP A 146 -13.12 -2.27 -9.14
C ASP A 146 -13.40 -2.01 -10.64
N LEU A 147 -12.48 -1.28 -11.30
CA LEU A 147 -12.54 -0.89 -12.71
C LEU A 147 -12.01 -1.98 -13.65
N VAL A 148 -11.50 -3.10 -13.11
CA VAL A 148 -10.80 -4.12 -13.90
C VAL A 148 -11.37 -5.52 -13.66
N PRO A 149 -12.68 -5.76 -13.85
CA PRO A 149 -13.23 -7.10 -13.67
C PRO A 149 -12.77 -8.09 -14.76
N HIS A 150 -12.46 -7.63 -15.99
CA HIS A 150 -12.27 -8.50 -17.17
C HIS A 150 -11.17 -8.05 -18.15
N GLY A 151 -9.92 -7.93 -17.70
CA GLY A 151 -8.76 -7.74 -18.62
C GLY A 151 -8.37 -6.29 -18.92
N GLY A 152 -9.14 -5.31 -18.42
CA GLY A 152 -8.81 -3.89 -18.51
C GLY A 152 -10.06 -3.01 -18.30
N PRO A 153 -9.90 -1.74 -17.90
CA PRO A 153 -11.00 -0.78 -18.01
C PRO A 153 -11.26 -0.44 -19.48
N SER A 154 -12.51 -0.12 -19.82
CA SER A 154 -12.84 0.38 -21.16
C SER A 154 -12.30 1.79 -21.37
N ALA A 155 -12.24 2.26 -22.62
CA ALA A 155 -11.75 3.60 -22.93
C ALA A 155 -12.58 4.70 -22.26
N GLU A 156 -13.89 4.47 -22.10
CA GLU A 156 -14.84 5.37 -21.46
C GLU A 156 -14.43 5.68 -20.01
N VAL A 157 -13.88 4.72 -19.28
CA VAL A 157 -13.38 4.95 -17.90
C VAL A 157 -12.28 6.01 -17.88
N TYR A 158 -11.42 6.05 -18.90
CA TYR A 158 -10.37 7.07 -19.01
C TYR A 158 -10.93 8.42 -19.48
N VAL A 159 -11.93 8.41 -20.36
CA VAL A 159 -12.65 9.64 -20.74
C VAL A 159 -13.31 10.27 -19.52
N ASP A 160 -14.05 9.48 -18.73
CA ASP A 160 -14.70 9.93 -17.50
C ASP A 160 -13.68 10.50 -16.50
N LEU A 161 -12.51 9.87 -16.37
CA LEU A 161 -11.42 10.35 -15.51
C LEU A 161 -10.89 11.72 -15.97
N ILE A 162 -10.69 11.90 -17.27
CA ILE A 162 -10.22 13.16 -17.86
C ILE A 162 -11.28 14.26 -17.68
N GLU A 163 -12.54 13.93 -17.95
CA GLU A 163 -13.67 14.84 -17.82
C GLU A 163 -14.00 15.22 -16.38
N ALA A 164 -13.58 14.42 -15.39
CA ALA A 164 -13.71 14.76 -13.98
C ALA A 164 -12.85 15.96 -13.56
N ARG A 165 -11.83 16.32 -14.36
CA ARG A 165 -10.96 17.51 -14.18
C ARG A 165 -10.37 17.63 -12.77
N LYS A 166 -10.12 16.50 -12.10
CA LYS A 166 -9.42 16.46 -10.80
C LYS A 166 -7.89 16.50 -11.02
N PRO A 167 -7.10 16.84 -9.98
CA PRO A 167 -5.65 16.83 -10.08
C PRO A 167 -5.09 15.51 -10.62
N PRO A 168 -4.06 15.53 -11.48
CA PRO A 168 -3.43 14.32 -12.00
C PRO A 168 -3.01 13.38 -10.86
N GLY A 169 -3.40 12.12 -10.96
CA GLY A 169 -3.05 11.08 -9.97
C GLY A 169 -4.01 10.92 -8.79
N ASN A 170 -4.98 11.82 -8.59
CA ASN A 170 -5.93 11.77 -7.47
C ASN A 170 -6.72 10.45 -7.40
N PHE A 171 -7.04 9.87 -8.57
CA PHE A 171 -7.73 8.57 -8.66
C PHE A 171 -6.82 7.40 -8.99
N SER A 172 -5.50 7.56 -8.85
CA SER A 172 -4.55 6.47 -9.08
C SER A 172 -4.86 5.20 -8.27
N PRO A 173 -5.39 5.25 -7.02
CA PRO A 173 -5.80 4.04 -6.29
C PRO A 173 -6.86 3.21 -7.02
N SER A 174 -7.75 3.84 -7.80
CA SER A 174 -8.79 3.15 -8.59
C SER A 174 -8.21 2.25 -9.68
N PHE A 175 -6.96 2.50 -10.09
CA PHE A 175 -6.23 1.71 -11.08
C PHE A 175 -5.18 0.79 -10.45
N ALA A 176 -5.19 0.62 -9.12
CA ALA A 176 -4.14 -0.09 -8.42
C ALA A 176 -3.98 -1.56 -8.83
N LYS A 177 -5.05 -2.21 -9.33
CA LYS A 177 -4.93 -3.56 -9.92
C LYS A 177 -4.03 -3.59 -11.15
N LEU A 178 -4.15 -2.59 -12.03
CA LEU A 178 -3.30 -2.45 -13.22
C LEU A 178 -1.86 -2.15 -12.83
N GLN A 179 -1.67 -1.16 -11.95
CA GLN A 179 -0.35 -0.77 -11.45
C GLN A 179 0.36 -1.97 -10.80
N ARG A 180 -0.37 -2.72 -9.96
CA ARG A 180 0.16 -3.93 -9.33
C ARG A 180 0.49 -4.99 -10.36
N SER A 181 -0.42 -5.28 -11.29
CA SER A 181 -0.21 -6.30 -12.33
C SER A 181 1.00 -5.99 -13.20
N PHE A 182 1.22 -4.70 -13.50
CA PHE A 182 2.33 -4.23 -14.31
C PHE A 182 3.70 -4.58 -13.74
N VAL A 183 3.84 -4.68 -12.41
CA VAL A 183 5.10 -5.04 -11.74
C VAL A 183 5.10 -6.49 -11.26
N LYS A 184 3.97 -6.97 -10.74
CA LYS A 184 3.85 -8.28 -10.08
C LYS A 184 4.22 -9.44 -10.99
N HIS A 185 3.89 -9.38 -12.28
CA HIS A 185 4.10 -10.47 -13.24
C HIS A 185 5.44 -10.37 -14.01
N ARG A 186 6.41 -9.62 -13.47
CA ARG A 186 7.74 -9.49 -14.08
C ARG A 186 8.72 -10.58 -13.64
N PRO A 187 9.76 -10.89 -14.45
CA PRO A 187 10.79 -11.89 -14.09
C PRO A 187 11.48 -11.58 -12.76
N ALA A 188 11.89 -12.62 -12.03
CA ALA A 188 12.53 -12.49 -10.72
C ALA A 188 13.77 -11.57 -10.77
N LYS A 189 14.59 -11.67 -11.83
CA LYS A 189 15.77 -10.81 -12.02
C LYS A 189 15.40 -9.33 -12.14
N LEU A 190 14.31 -9.00 -12.83
CA LEU A 190 13.82 -7.62 -12.90
C LEU A 190 13.34 -7.14 -11.53
N LYS A 191 12.66 -7.98 -10.74
CA LYS A 191 12.28 -7.61 -9.37
C LYS A 191 13.49 -7.39 -8.47
N SER A 192 14.57 -8.14 -8.66
CA SER A 192 15.85 -7.90 -7.99
C SER A 192 16.45 -6.54 -8.34
N LEU A 193 16.42 -6.15 -9.63
CA LEU A 193 16.83 -4.82 -10.06
C LEU A 193 15.93 -3.72 -9.46
N LEU A 194 14.62 -3.90 -9.45
CA LEU A 194 13.69 -2.96 -8.82
C LEU A 194 13.97 -2.77 -7.33
N ARG A 195 14.30 -3.84 -6.59
CA ARG A 195 14.75 -3.73 -5.19
C ARG A 195 16.03 -2.91 -5.08
N LEU A 196 17.01 -3.14 -5.96
CA LEU A 196 18.27 -2.42 -5.96
C LEU A 196 18.06 -0.92 -6.18
N VAL A 197 17.26 -0.54 -7.19
CA VAL A 197 16.92 0.85 -7.50
C VAL A 197 16.16 1.51 -6.35
N LYS A 198 15.19 0.82 -5.75
CA LYS A 198 14.48 1.33 -4.57
C LYS A 198 15.41 1.55 -3.38
N HIS A 199 16.31 0.60 -3.10
CA HIS A 199 17.28 0.74 -2.03
C HIS A 199 18.22 1.93 -2.28
N TRP A 200 18.70 2.09 -3.51
CA TRP A 200 19.48 3.26 -3.92
C TRP A 200 18.72 4.57 -3.68
N TYR A 201 17.46 4.65 -4.14
CA TYR A 201 16.62 5.84 -3.98
C TYR A 201 16.47 6.21 -2.51
N LEU A 202 16.14 5.25 -1.65
CA LEU A 202 16.01 5.49 -0.21
C LEU A 202 17.32 5.96 0.42
N LYS A 203 18.46 5.35 0.07
CA LYS A 203 19.77 5.77 0.61
C LYS A 203 20.24 7.13 0.08
N ALA A 204 19.87 7.51 -1.14
CA ALA A 204 20.28 8.77 -1.75
C ALA A 204 19.41 9.95 -1.33
N TYR A 205 18.10 9.74 -1.14
CA TYR A 205 17.14 10.81 -0.83
C TYR A 205 16.63 10.81 0.61
N HIS A 206 16.74 9.70 1.34
CA HIS A 206 16.36 9.59 2.76
C HIS A 206 17.56 9.03 3.54
N PRO A 207 18.70 9.73 3.60
CA PRO A 207 19.74 9.36 4.53
C PRO A 207 19.11 9.48 5.91
N GLY A 208 18.84 8.35 6.56
CA GLY A 208 18.24 8.33 7.90
C GLY A 208 18.97 9.35 8.77
N SER A 209 18.19 10.14 9.51
CA SER A 209 18.69 11.03 10.54
C SER A 209 19.59 10.20 11.45
N GLY A 210 20.91 10.38 11.29
CA GLY A 210 21.90 9.92 12.25
C GLY A 210 21.81 10.74 13.52
#